data_AF-A0ABD0Q7L3-F1
#
_entry.id   AF-A0ABD0Q7L3-F1
#
_cell.length_a   1.000
_cell.length_b   1.000
_cell.length_c   1.000
_cell.angle_alpha   90.00
_cell.angle_beta   90.00
_cell.angle_gamma   90.00
#
_symmetry.space_group_name_H-M   'P 1'
#
loop_
_entity.id
_entity.type
_entity.pdbx_description
1 polymer ?
#
loop_
_entity_poly.entity_id
_entity_poly.type
_entity_poly.pdbx_seq_one_letter_code
_entity_poly.pdbx_strand_id
1 'polypeptide(L)'
;EPSDLSPGTPVPDEDSVVFSKLTYLGCAEVEALRMVSILRSQCQMPLDVTLSVPGVSEGTVRLLDPQTSTEIANYPIYKILFCVRGHDGTPESDCFAFTESHYNAEIFRIHVFRCEIQEA
;
A
#
# COMPACT_ATOMS: atom_id res chain seq x y z
N GLU A 1 20.85 -29.93 6.30
CA GLU A 1 19.87 -29.28 5.39
C GLU A 1 19.04 -30.34 4.68
N PRO A 2 17.80 -30.04 4.27
CA PRO A 2 17.07 -28.78 4.40
C PRO A 2 15.86 -28.88 5.34
N SER A 3 15.48 -27.73 5.92
CA SER A 3 14.34 -27.57 6.82
C SER A 3 13.06 -27.37 6.00
N ASP A 4 12.00 -28.08 6.39
CA ASP A 4 10.65 -27.98 5.84
C ASP A 4 10.14 -26.53 5.80
N LEU A 5 10.14 -25.92 4.62
CA LEU A 5 9.44 -24.68 4.35
C LEU A 5 7.96 -25.00 4.14
N SER A 6 7.16 -24.63 5.13
CA SER A 6 5.70 -24.62 5.00
C SER A 6 5.30 -23.66 3.86
N PRO A 7 4.41 -24.07 2.94
CA PRO A 7 3.93 -23.17 1.89
C PRO A 7 2.86 -22.27 2.50
N GLY A 8 3.08 -20.95 2.58
CA GLY A 8 1.94 -20.07 2.84
C GLY A 8 2.18 -18.71 3.48
N THR A 9 3.42 -18.29 3.73
CA THR A 9 3.63 -16.88 4.10
C THR A 9 4.89 -16.40 3.40
N PRO A 10 4.77 -15.45 2.44
CA PRO A 10 5.94 -14.77 1.96
C PRO A 10 6.54 -14.02 3.15
N VAL A 11 7.69 -14.50 3.63
CA VAL A 11 8.48 -13.81 4.62
C VAL A 11 8.81 -12.43 4.03
N PRO A 12 8.57 -11.31 4.73
CA PRO A 12 9.04 -10.01 4.27
C PRO A 12 10.55 -10.11 4.04
N ASP A 13 11.03 -9.61 2.90
CA ASP A 13 12.46 -9.63 2.57
C ASP A 13 13.24 -9.00 3.73
N GLU A 14 14.39 -9.56 4.14
CA GLU A 14 15.13 -9.14 5.36
C GLU A 14 15.49 -7.64 5.38
N ASP A 15 15.51 -6.97 4.22
CA ASP A 15 15.78 -5.54 4.05
C ASP A 15 14.51 -4.69 3.82
N SER A 16 13.33 -5.18 4.21
CA SER A 16 12.06 -4.47 4.02
C SER A 16 11.84 -3.38 5.07
N VAL A 17 11.43 -2.19 4.62
CA VAL A 17 10.91 -1.13 5.48
C VAL A 17 9.43 -1.35 5.72
N VAL A 18 9.02 -1.37 6.99
CA VAL A 18 7.64 -1.62 7.39
C VAL A 18 6.99 -0.34 7.89
N PHE A 19 5.89 0.04 7.25
CA PHE A 19 5.03 1.15 7.66
C PHE A 19 3.79 0.59 8.35
N SER A 20 3.71 0.78 9.67
CA SER A 20 2.57 0.34 10.49
C SER A 20 1.60 1.49 10.74
N LYS A 21 0.42 1.16 11.31
CA LYS A 21 -0.64 2.13 11.67
C LYS A 21 -1.12 2.92 10.46
N LEU A 22 -1.39 2.20 9.38
CA LEU A 22 -1.96 2.73 8.17
C LEU A 22 -3.42 2.30 8.07
N THR A 23 -4.28 3.19 7.58
CA THR A 23 -5.62 2.83 7.13
C THR A 23 -5.62 2.81 5.60
N TYR A 24 -5.93 1.68 4.97
CA TYR A 24 -6.20 1.60 3.55
C TYR A 24 -7.57 2.18 3.24
N LEU A 25 -7.60 3.25 2.43
CA LEU A 25 -8.82 3.95 2.05
C LEU A 25 -9.46 3.37 0.78
N GLY A 26 -8.72 2.55 0.02
CA GLY A 26 -9.21 1.90 -1.20
C GLY A 26 -8.37 2.21 -2.44
N CYS A 27 -8.84 1.73 -3.59
CA CYS A 27 -8.22 2.01 -4.90
C CYS A 27 -9.22 2.46 -5.97
N ALA A 28 -8.74 3.25 -6.94
CA ALA A 28 -9.52 3.74 -8.09
C ALA A 28 -8.83 3.51 -9.42
N GLU A 29 -9.66 3.47 -10.46
CA GLU A 29 -9.28 3.73 -11.85
C GLU A 29 -9.48 5.24 -12.15
N VAL A 30 -8.41 6.02 -12.00
CA VAL A 30 -8.20 7.43 -12.43
C VAL A 30 -8.74 8.61 -11.56
N GLU A 31 -7.82 9.56 -11.37
CA GLU A 31 -7.80 10.83 -10.62
C GLU A 31 -7.61 10.76 -9.09
N ALA A 32 -6.34 10.58 -8.66
CA ALA A 32 -5.90 10.41 -7.27
C ALA A 32 -6.53 11.42 -6.29
N LEU A 33 -6.47 12.71 -6.62
CA LEU A 33 -6.91 13.78 -5.71
C LEU A 33 -8.43 13.81 -5.57
N ARG A 34 -9.18 13.63 -6.68
CA ARG A 34 -10.63 13.47 -6.63
C ARG A 34 -11.01 12.23 -5.84
N MET A 35 -10.22 11.16 -5.97
CA MET A 35 -10.43 9.91 -5.27
C MET A 35 -10.25 10.01 -3.76
N VAL A 36 -9.21 10.71 -3.25
CA VAL A 36 -9.03 10.86 -1.80
C VAL A 36 -10.31 11.43 -1.16
N SER A 37 -10.94 12.41 -1.81
CA SER A 37 -12.22 12.99 -1.36
C SER A 37 -13.40 12.01 -1.48
N ILE A 38 -13.48 11.24 -2.58
CA ILE A 38 -14.56 10.26 -2.82
C ILE A 38 -14.46 9.05 -1.87
N LEU A 39 -13.29 8.43 -1.73
CA LEU A 39 -13.09 7.28 -0.84
C LEU A 39 -13.34 7.65 0.63
N ARG A 40 -12.93 8.85 1.05
CA ARG A 40 -13.24 9.36 2.40
C ARG A 40 -14.74 9.59 2.61
N SER A 41 -15.51 9.95 1.58
CA SER A 41 -16.95 10.22 1.70
C SER A 41 -17.85 9.00 1.48
N GLN A 42 -17.42 8.00 0.70
CA GLN A 42 -18.26 6.83 0.32
C GLN A 42 -17.93 5.54 1.06
N CYS A 43 -16.85 5.50 1.84
CA CYS A 43 -16.45 4.43 2.78
C CYS A 43 -17.05 3.04 2.55
N GLN A 44 -16.47 2.27 1.63
CA GLN A 44 -16.49 0.80 1.75
C GLN A 44 -15.38 0.43 2.75
N MET A 45 -15.75 0.38 4.03
CA MET A 45 -14.97 0.01 5.24
C MET A 45 -13.44 0.30 5.22
N PRO A 46 -12.94 1.25 6.03
CA PRO A 46 -11.50 1.43 6.19
C PRO A 46 -10.87 0.15 6.75
N LEU A 47 -9.77 -0.30 6.13
CA LEU A 47 -9.04 -1.49 6.55
C LEU A 47 -7.70 -1.07 7.15
N ASP A 48 -7.45 -1.41 8.41
CA ASP A 48 -6.15 -1.19 9.03
C ASP A 48 -5.14 -2.17 8.47
N VAL A 49 -3.97 -1.66 8.09
CA VAL A 49 -2.96 -2.40 7.34
C VAL A 49 -1.55 -2.02 7.77
N THR A 50 -0.62 -2.92 7.46
CA THR A 50 0.82 -2.67 7.49
C THR A 50 1.36 -2.77 6.07
N LEU A 51 2.17 -1.81 5.64
CA LEU A 51 2.79 -1.82 4.32
C LEU A 51 4.26 -2.20 4.45
N SER A 52 4.67 -3.30 3.83
CA SER A 52 6.06 -3.74 3.75
C SER A 52 6.63 -3.36 2.38
N VAL A 53 7.70 -2.56 2.37
CA VAL A 53 8.35 -2.08 1.15
C VAL A 53 9.78 -2.64 1.10
N PRO A 54 10.11 -3.53 0.13
CA PRO A 54 11.45 -4.07 0.02
C PRO A 54 12.46 -3.04 -0.49
N GLY A 55 13.72 -3.17 -0.05
CA GLY A 55 14.82 -2.31 -0.48
C GLY A 55 15.40 -2.61 -1.87
N VAL A 56 14.86 -3.60 -2.59
CA VAL A 56 15.35 -4.07 -3.89
C VAL A 56 14.33 -3.87 -5.00
N SER A 57 14.78 -3.54 -6.22
CA SER A 57 13.90 -3.23 -7.36
C SER A 57 13.09 -4.43 -7.89
N GLU A 58 13.57 -5.65 -7.63
CA GLU A 58 12.88 -6.89 -7.99
C GLU A 58 11.89 -7.35 -6.90
N GLY A 59 11.83 -6.61 -5.79
CA GLY A 59 10.99 -6.92 -4.66
C GLY A 59 9.51 -6.63 -4.89
N THR A 60 8.70 -7.04 -3.92
CA THR A 60 7.25 -6.86 -3.92
C THR A 60 6.81 -6.07 -2.70
N VAL A 61 6.12 -4.95 -2.91
CA VAL A 61 5.43 -4.24 -1.84
C VAL A 61 4.24 -5.08 -1.37
N ARG A 62 4.14 -5.33 -0.06
CA ARG A 62 3.08 -6.17 0.50
C ARG A 62 2.21 -5.38 1.45
N LEU A 63 0.90 -5.55 1.29
CA LEU A 63 -0.11 -5.11 2.21
C LEU A 63 -0.44 -6.24 3.17
N LEU A 64 -0.23 -6.04 4.47
CA LEU A 64 -0.32 -7.06 5.49
C LEU A 64 -1.41 -6.72 6.51
N ASP A 65 -2.10 -7.74 6.99
CA ASP A 65 -2.97 -7.66 8.16
C ASP A 65 -2.13 -7.36 9.41
N PRO A 66 -2.40 -6.28 10.17
CA PRO A 66 -1.55 -5.87 11.28
C PRO A 66 -1.47 -6.88 12.44
N GLN A 67 -2.50 -7.72 12.62
CA GLN A 67 -2.59 -8.65 13.75
C GLN A 67 -1.89 -9.96 13.45
N THR A 68 -2.03 -10.44 12.23
CA THR A 68 -1.60 -11.78 11.81
C THR A 68 -0.36 -11.74 10.92
N SER A 69 0.03 -10.56 10.41
CA SER A 69 1.03 -10.39 9.35
C SER A 69 0.71 -11.19 8.08
N THR A 70 -0.56 -11.57 7.89
CA THR A 70 -1.02 -12.28 6.70
C THR A 70 -1.07 -11.30 5.53
N GLU A 71 -0.61 -11.73 4.37
CA GLU A 71 -0.71 -10.91 3.16
C GLU A 71 -2.16 -10.74 2.71
N ILE A 72 -2.56 -9.47 2.52
CA ILE A 72 -3.85 -9.04 1.97
C ILE A 72 -3.71 -8.81 0.46
N ALA A 73 -2.63 -8.14 0.05
CA ALA A 73 -2.34 -7.82 -1.35
C ALA A 73 -0.85 -7.62 -1.56
N ASN A 74 -0.40 -7.72 -2.81
CA ASN A 74 1.00 -7.52 -3.17
C ASN A 74 1.14 -6.82 -4.52
N TYR A 75 2.19 -6.00 -4.64
CA TYR A 75 2.43 -5.12 -5.77
C TYR A 75 3.92 -5.16 -6.11
N PRO A 76 4.32 -5.76 -7.25
CA PRO A 76 5.72 -5.75 -7.66
C PRO A 76 6.23 -4.31 -7.79
N ILE A 77 7.41 -4.01 -7.22
CA ILE A 77 7.95 -2.64 -7.18
C ILE A 77 8.04 -2.03 -8.58
N TYR A 78 8.46 -2.82 -9.57
CA TYR A 78 8.60 -2.37 -10.95
C TYR A 78 7.27 -1.95 -11.62
N LYS A 79 6.11 -2.28 -11.03
CA LYS A 79 4.79 -1.85 -11.50
C LYS A 79 4.31 -0.57 -10.83
N ILE A 80 4.94 -0.13 -9.74
CA ILE A 80 4.61 1.12 -9.07
C ILE A 80 5.31 2.27 -9.79
N LEU A 81 4.51 3.18 -10.35
CA LEU A 81 4.98 4.23 -11.25
C LEU A 81 5.21 5.55 -10.53
N PHE A 82 4.30 5.90 -9.62
CA PHE A 82 4.30 7.17 -8.91
C PHE A 82 3.89 6.96 -7.47
N CYS A 83 4.55 7.66 -6.55
CA CYS A 83 4.15 7.78 -5.16
C CYS A 83 3.95 9.27 -4.84
N VAL A 84 2.85 9.60 -4.19
CA VAL A 84 2.49 10.97 -3.81
C VAL A 84 2.09 11.01 -2.35
N ARG A 85 2.56 12.02 -1.62
CA ARG A 85 2.12 12.38 -0.27
C ARG A 85 1.21 13.58 -0.37
N GLY A 86 0.18 13.66 0.47
CA GLY A 86 -0.65 14.84 0.58
C GLY A 86 0.16 16.06 1.03
N HIS A 87 -0.32 17.24 0.67
CA HIS A 87 0.40 18.48 0.94
C HIS A 87 0.14 18.95 2.38
N ASP A 88 1.17 19.49 3.02
CA ASP A 88 1.04 20.01 4.38
C ASP A 88 -0.01 21.12 4.44
N GLY A 89 -0.79 21.14 5.52
CA GLY A 89 -1.88 22.11 5.70
C GLY A 89 -3.16 21.82 4.90
N THR A 90 -3.23 20.74 4.12
CA THR A 90 -4.49 20.26 3.52
C THR A 90 -5.10 19.11 4.34
N PRO A 91 -6.40 18.83 4.17
CA PRO A 91 -7.06 17.67 4.79
C PRO A 91 -6.43 16.32 4.43
N GLU A 92 -5.66 16.26 3.34
CA GLU A 92 -4.97 15.07 2.83
C GLU A 92 -3.52 14.96 3.33
N SER A 93 -3.03 15.89 4.17
CA SER A 93 -1.66 15.87 4.72
C SER A 93 -1.30 14.57 5.45
N ASP A 94 -2.30 13.84 5.95
CA ASP A 94 -2.17 12.54 6.59
C ASP A 94 -2.21 11.36 5.60
N CYS A 95 -2.32 11.61 4.29
CA CYS A 95 -2.49 10.59 3.27
C CYS A 95 -1.26 10.46 2.36
N PHE A 96 -1.04 9.25 1.85
CA PHE A 96 -0.19 9.01 0.70
C PHE A 96 -0.87 8.02 -0.25
N ALA A 97 -0.43 8.03 -1.50
CA ALA A 97 -0.91 7.09 -2.49
C ALA A 97 0.20 6.65 -3.43
N PHE A 98 0.11 5.43 -3.93
CA PHE A 98 0.91 4.99 -5.06
C PHE A 98 0.03 4.61 -6.24
N THR A 99 0.53 4.84 -7.44
CA THR A 99 -0.09 4.44 -8.70
C THR A 99 0.65 3.22 -9.25
N GLU A 100 -0.07 2.13 -9.51
CA GLU A 100 0.49 0.94 -10.15
C GLU A 100 -0.12 0.68 -11.54
N SER A 101 0.69 0.09 -12.42
CA SER A 101 0.21 -0.47 -13.68
C SER A 101 -0.41 -1.84 -13.44
N HIS A 102 -1.72 -1.94 -13.63
CA HIS A 102 -2.50 -3.17 -13.54
C HIS A 102 -2.85 -3.70 -14.95
N TYR A 103 -3.17 -5.00 -15.07
CA TYR A 103 -3.51 -5.67 -16.34
C TYR A 103 -2.62 -5.29 -17.55
N ASN A 104 -1.37 -5.75 -17.56
CA ASN A 104 -0.42 -5.56 -18.68
C ASN A 104 -0.26 -4.08 -19.15
N ALA A 105 -0.36 -3.14 -18.20
CA ALA A 105 -0.23 -1.70 -18.40
C ALA A 105 -1.40 -1.00 -19.12
N GLU A 106 -2.57 -1.64 -19.20
CA GLU A 106 -3.77 -1.01 -19.76
C GLU A 106 -4.55 -0.19 -18.74
N ILE A 107 -4.40 -0.49 -17.44
CA ILE A 107 -5.16 0.13 -16.35
C ILE A 107 -4.20 0.67 -15.29
N PHE A 108 -4.39 1.91 -14.84
CA PHE A 108 -3.64 2.48 -13.73
C PHE A 108 -4.52 2.54 -12.49
N ARG A 109 -4.06 1.92 -11.40
CA ARG A 109 -4.75 1.95 -10.11
C ARG A 109 -4.02 2.79 -9.10
N ILE A 110 -4.79 3.58 -8.38
CA ILE A 110 -4.26 4.48 -7.35
C ILE A 110 -4.70 3.92 -6.01
N HIS A 111 -3.75 3.50 -5.19
CA HIS A 111 -3.97 2.95 -3.86
C HIS A 111 -3.74 4.04 -2.83
N VAL A 112 -4.76 4.36 -2.04
CA VAL A 112 -4.71 5.47 -1.07
C VAL A 112 -4.63 4.92 0.35
N PHE A 113 -3.70 5.47 1.12
CA PHE A 113 -3.45 5.14 2.51
C PHE A 113 -3.49 6.41 3.35
N ARG A 114 -3.92 6.27 4.59
CA ARG A 114 -3.84 7.31 5.62
C ARG A 114 -2.91 6.85 6.72
N CYS A 115 -1.95 7.67 7.10
CA CYS A 115 -1.12 7.48 8.28
C CYS A 115 -1.89 7.90 9.54
N GLU A 116 -1.94 7.05 10.55
CA GLU A 116 -2.47 7.45 11.87
C GLU A 116 -1.47 8.27 12.68
N ILE A 117 -0.19 8.18 12.32
CA ILE A 117 0.91 8.91 12.93
C ILE A 117 1.21 10.11 12.03
N GLN A 118 1.15 11.32 12.59
CA GLN A 118 1.40 12.57 11.87
C GLN A 118 2.88 12.76 11.46
N GLU A 119 3.74 11.82 11.83
CA GLU A 119 5.18 11.83 11.56
C GLU A 119 5.51 10.77 10.51
N ALA A 120 5.44 11.19 9.24
CA ALA A 120 6.14 10.60 8.10
C ALA A 120 6.49 11.70 7.11
#